data_AF-A0A485B128-F1
#
_entry.id   AF-A0A485B128-F1
#
_cell.length_a   1.000
_cell.length_b   1.000
_cell.length_c   1.000
_cell.angle_alpha   90.00
_cell.angle_beta   90.00
_cell.angle_gamma   90.00
#
_symmetry.space_group_name_H-M   'P 1'
#
loop_
_entity.id
_entity.type
_entity.pdbx_description
1 polymer ?
#
loop_
_entity_poly.entity_id
_entity_poly.type
_entity_poly.pdbx_seq_one_letter_code
_entity_poly.pdbx_strand_id
1 'polypeptide(L)'
;MATHFARGILKDGHLLSVRLSSTSHNIARQLPAYRRTRYLASRALLAELLFMLYGISELPEIVTQKEGKPFFKDSHLPDFSIAYAGNIVGVALTTEGQCGLDMELLRVLRNTPQATMMEKLSIYQ
;
A
#
# COMPACT_ATOMS: atom_id res chain seq x y z
N MET A 1 11.95 -2.41 20.23
CA MET A 1 11.04 -1.63 19.35
C MET A 1 11.54 -1.59 17.91
N ALA A 2 10.88 -2.32 17.01
CA ALA A 2 11.14 -2.26 15.58
C ALA A 2 9.83 -2.07 14.80
N THR A 3 9.84 -1.16 13.82
CA THR A 3 8.75 -0.98 12.88
C THR A 3 9.22 -1.44 11.51
N HIS A 4 8.49 -2.39 10.93
CA HIS A 4 8.77 -2.96 9.63
C HIS A 4 7.85 -2.33 8.61
N PHE A 5 8.38 -2.09 7.41
CA PHE A 5 7.65 -1.48 6.30
C PHE A 5 7.79 -2.34 5.06
N ALA A 6 6.67 -2.55 4.37
CA ALA A 6 6.63 -3.17 3.06
C ALA A 6 5.78 -2.31 2.11
N ARG A 7 6.17 -2.29 0.83
CA ARG A 7 5.38 -1.63 -0.22
C ARG A 7 5.22 -2.53 -1.43
N GLY A 8 4.10 -2.36 -2.12
CA GLY A 8 3.79 -3.04 -3.37
C GLY A 8 3.25 -2.05 -4.40
N ILE A 9 3.42 -2.37 -5.68
CA ILE A 9 2.85 -1.60 -6.79
C ILE A 9 1.60 -2.32 -7.28
N LEU A 10 0.48 -1.60 -7.33
CA LEU A 10 -0.78 -2.02 -7.93
C LEU A 10 -0.63 -1.99 -9.46
N LYS A 11 -0.04 -3.03 -10.05
CA LYS A 11 -0.16 -3.32 -11.49
C LYS A 11 -1.15 -4.45 -11.67
N ASP A 12 -2.16 -4.22 -12.51
CA ASP A 12 -3.07 -5.24 -13.05
C ASP A 12 -3.69 -6.21 -12.00
N GLY A 13 -3.89 -5.75 -10.76
CA GLY A 13 -4.54 -6.54 -9.71
C GLY A 13 -3.69 -7.63 -9.05
N HIS A 14 -2.38 -7.68 -9.29
CA HIS A 14 -1.54 -8.85 -8.98
C HIS A 14 -0.89 -8.93 -7.59
N LEU A 15 -1.27 -8.10 -6.62
CA LEU A 15 -0.87 -8.35 -5.23
C LEU A 15 -1.84 -9.39 -4.62
N LEU A 16 -1.57 -10.65 -4.93
CA LEU A 16 -2.29 -11.82 -4.44
C LEU A 16 -1.41 -12.55 -3.42
N SER A 17 -2.02 -12.98 -2.33
CA SER A 17 -1.37 -13.82 -1.32
C SER A 17 -2.26 -15.05 -1.12
N VAL A 18 -1.63 -16.23 -1.05
CA VAL A 18 -2.30 -17.48 -0.69
C VAL A 18 -2.76 -17.50 0.77
N ARG A 19 -2.29 -16.52 1.56
CA ARG A 19 -2.57 -16.36 2.99
C ARG A 19 -3.77 -15.46 3.25
N LEU A 20 -4.45 -14.99 2.20
CA LEU A 20 -5.69 -14.25 2.38
C LEU A 20 -6.78 -15.17 2.90
N SER A 21 -7.46 -14.71 3.96
CA SER A 21 -8.61 -15.42 4.49
C SER A 21 -9.80 -15.37 3.54
N SER A 22 -10.64 -16.40 3.60
CA SER A 22 -11.90 -16.46 2.83
C SER A 22 -12.80 -15.24 3.11
N THR A 23 -12.82 -14.77 4.36
CA THR A 23 -13.51 -13.53 4.78
C THR A 23 -13.00 -12.31 4.01
N SER A 24 -11.69 -12.17 3.83
CA SER A 24 -11.11 -11.08 3.02
C SER A 24 -11.59 -11.14 1.58
N HIS A 25 -11.63 -12.33 0.98
CA HIS A 25 -12.17 -12.51 -0.37
C HIS A 25 -13.66 -12.18 -0.46
N ASN A 26 -14.45 -12.59 0.53
CA ASN A 26 -15.88 -12.30 0.58
C ASN A 26 -16.16 -10.80 0.68
N ILE A 27 -15.45 -10.08 1.55
CA ILE A 27 -15.54 -8.62 1.66
C ILE A 27 -15.15 -7.97 0.32
N ALA A 28 -14.04 -8.40 -0.28
CA ALA A 28 -13.56 -7.85 -1.54
C ALA A 28 -14.61 -7.96 -2.67
N ARG A 29 -15.35 -9.08 -2.76
CA ARG A 29 -16.41 -9.27 -3.76
C ARG A 29 -17.57 -8.28 -3.61
N GLN A 30 -17.83 -7.79 -2.41
CA GLN A 30 -18.88 -6.81 -2.13
C GLN A 30 -18.44 -5.37 -2.42
N LEU A 31 -17.14 -5.12 -2.57
CA LEU A 31 -16.61 -3.79 -2.86
C LEU A 31 -16.71 -3.43 -4.35
N PRO A 32 -16.89 -2.14 -4.68
CA PRO A 32 -16.70 -1.62 -6.04
C PRO A 32 -15.30 -1.94 -6.58
N ALA A 33 -15.18 -2.13 -7.91
CA ALA A 33 -13.94 -2.58 -8.55
C ALA A 33 -12.71 -1.74 -8.16
N TYR A 34 -12.84 -0.41 -8.12
CA TYR A 34 -11.75 0.49 -7.77
C TYR A 34 -11.25 0.34 -6.31
N ARG A 35 -12.13 -0.06 -5.37
CA ARG A 35 -11.76 -0.33 -3.97
C ARG A 35 -11.28 -1.77 -3.79
N ARG A 36 -11.86 -2.71 -4.54
CA ARG A 36 -11.55 -4.15 -4.46
C ARG A 36 -10.06 -4.42 -4.64
N THR A 37 -9.45 -3.83 -5.68
CA THR A 37 -8.02 -4.04 -5.95
C THR A 37 -7.13 -3.53 -4.82
N ARG A 38 -7.38 -2.32 -4.32
CA ARG A 38 -6.62 -1.75 -3.19
C ARG A 38 -6.80 -2.56 -1.92
N TYR A 39 -8.04 -2.97 -1.63
CA TYR A 39 -8.37 -3.81 -0.49
C TYR A 39 -7.59 -5.11 -0.52
N LEU A 40 -7.70 -5.89 -1.60
CA LEU A 40 -6.99 -7.17 -1.72
C LEU A 40 -5.48 -7.00 -1.64
N ALA A 41 -4.93 -6.01 -2.35
CA ALA A 41 -3.50 -5.76 -2.38
C ALA A 41 -2.91 -5.40 -1.01
N SER A 42 -3.57 -4.51 -0.26
CA SER A 42 -3.11 -4.15 1.09
C SER A 42 -3.18 -5.32 2.05
N ARG A 43 -4.23 -6.15 1.95
CA ARG A 43 -4.38 -7.35 2.78
C ARG A 43 -3.38 -8.43 2.41
N ALA A 44 -3.08 -8.61 1.12
CA ALA A 44 -2.05 -9.55 0.69
C ALA A 44 -0.67 -9.12 1.19
N LEU A 45 -0.34 -7.84 1.07
CA LEU A 45 0.94 -7.31 1.54
C LEU A 45 1.10 -7.44 3.06
N LEU A 46 0.04 -7.14 3.82
CA LEU A 46 0.03 -7.34 5.28
C LEU A 46 0.14 -8.82 5.66
N ALA A 47 -0.54 -9.72 4.94
CA ALA A 47 -0.48 -11.16 5.19
C ALA A 47 0.93 -11.72 4.96
N GLU A 48 1.59 -11.32 3.87
CA GLU A 48 2.98 -11.74 3.62
C GLU A 48 3.94 -11.15 4.65
N LEU A 49 3.74 -9.89 5.07
CA LEU A 49 4.57 -9.27 6.10
C LEU A 49 4.43 -9.97 7.46
N LEU A 50 3.20 -10.31 7.85
CA LEU A 50 2.94 -11.11 9.06
C LEU A 50 3.57 -12.50 8.97
N PHE A 51 3.46 -13.17 7.82
CA PHE A 51 4.08 -14.47 7.63
C PHE A 51 5.60 -14.40 7.75
N MET A 52 6.23 -13.43 7.10
CA MET A 52 7.69 -13.26 7.14
C MET A 52 8.22 -12.97 8.55
N LEU A 53 7.48 -12.20 9.35
CA LEU A 53 7.94 -11.75 10.67
C LEU A 53 7.50 -12.65 11.83
N TYR A 54 6.33 -13.27 11.72
CA TYR A 54 5.68 -14.01 12.81
C TYR A 54 5.27 -15.44 12.43
N GLY A 55 5.47 -15.87 11.18
CA GLY A 55 5.07 -17.21 10.72
C GLY A 55 3.55 -17.41 10.58
N ILE A 56 2.76 -16.34 10.66
CA ILE A 56 1.29 -16.41 10.59
C ILE A 56 0.87 -16.78 9.16
N SER A 57 0.32 -17.97 8.98
CA SER A 57 0.03 -18.56 7.66
C SER A 57 -1.27 -18.08 7.01
N GLU A 58 -2.15 -17.43 7.77
CA GLU A 58 -3.41 -16.86 7.28
C GLU A 58 -3.65 -15.49 7.92
N LEU A 59 -4.11 -14.52 7.11
CA LEU A 59 -4.36 -13.15 7.56
C LEU A 59 -5.44 -13.12 8.67
N PRO A 60 -5.11 -12.63 9.87
CA PRO A 60 -6.05 -12.56 10.98
C PRO A 60 -7.24 -11.64 10.67
N GLU A 61 -8.34 -11.82 11.41
CA GLU A 61 -9.54 -11.01 11.28
C GLU A 61 -9.22 -9.54 11.58
N ILE A 62 -9.59 -8.66 10.65
CA ILE A 62 -9.39 -7.22 10.77
C ILE A 62 -10.74 -6.53 10.83
N VAL A 63 -10.91 -5.73 11.87
CA VAL A 63 -12.08 -4.89 12.09
C VAL A 63 -11.80 -3.50 11.51
N THR A 64 -12.81 -2.91 10.88
CA THR A 64 -12.75 -1.53 10.39
C THR A 64 -13.97 -0.81 10.93
N GLN A 65 -13.76 0.15 11.83
CA GLN A 65 -14.83 1.00 12.35
C GLN A 65 -15.25 2.03 11.29
N LYS A 66 -16.47 2.58 11.40
CA LYS A 66 -17.00 3.60 10.46
C LYS A 66 -16.06 4.81 10.33
N GLU A 67 -15.42 5.17 11.43
CA GLU A 67 -14.44 6.25 11.53
C GLU A 67 -13.24 5.72 12.32
N GLY A 68 -12.18 5.28 11.63
CA GLY A 68 -10.99 4.77 12.30
C GLY A 68 -10.07 3.98 11.39
N LYS A 69 -8.82 3.79 11.83
CA LYS A 69 -7.88 2.91 11.14
C LYS A 69 -8.29 1.44 11.36
N PRO A 70 -8.11 0.56 10.36
CA PRO A 70 -8.31 -0.87 10.56
C PRO A 70 -7.33 -1.41 11.62
N PHE A 71 -7.78 -2.40 12.39
CA PHE A 71 -6.97 -3.07 13.42
C PHE A 71 -7.33 -4.56 13.50
N PHE A 72 -6.44 -5.38 14.06
CA PHE A 72 -6.72 -6.80 14.26
C PHE A 72 -7.71 -6.99 15.40
N LYS A 73 -8.64 -7.93 15.25
CA LYS A 73 -9.59 -8.26 16.32
C LYS A 73 -8.91 -8.82 17.56
N ASP A 74 -7.84 -9.58 17.38
CA ASP A 74 -6.99 -10.06 18.48
C ASP A 74 -6.01 -8.96 18.89
N SER A 75 -6.12 -8.51 20.14
CA SER A 75 -5.29 -7.45 20.72
C SER A 75 -3.85 -7.86 21.00
N HIS A 76 -3.51 -9.15 20.93
CA HIS A 76 -2.13 -9.63 21.10
C HIS A 76 -1.31 -9.52 19.81
N LEU A 77 -1.96 -9.26 18.67
CA LEU A 77 -1.27 -9.08 17.40
C LEU A 77 -0.64 -7.68 17.31
N PRO A 78 0.47 -7.54 16.55
CA PRO A 78 1.15 -6.27 16.35
C PRO A 78 0.23 -5.23 15.70
N ASP A 79 0.40 -3.96 16.08
CA ASP A 79 -0.32 -2.86 15.44
C ASP A 79 0.21 -2.62 14.03
N PHE A 80 -0.68 -2.22 13.13
CA PHE A 80 -0.36 -1.97 11.72
C PHE A 80 -0.98 -0.66 11.22
N SER A 81 -0.45 -0.20 10.10
CA SER A 81 -1.01 0.93 9.36
C SER A 81 -0.88 0.68 7.86
N ILE A 82 -1.87 1.14 7.09
CA ILE A 82 -1.94 0.98 5.64
C ILE A 82 -2.03 2.36 5.02
N ALA A 83 -1.19 2.63 4.02
CA ALA A 83 -1.21 3.87 3.25
C ALA A 83 -1.23 3.58 1.75
N TYR A 84 -1.66 4.57 0.97
CA TYR A 84 -1.67 4.51 -0.49
C TYR A 84 -1.13 5.81 -1.08
N ALA A 85 -0.25 5.71 -2.07
CA ALA A 85 0.26 6.84 -2.82
C ALA A 85 0.23 6.52 -4.32
N GLY A 86 -0.71 7.12 -5.05
CA GLY A 86 -0.96 6.77 -6.44
C GLY A 86 -1.35 5.29 -6.61
N ASN A 87 -0.51 4.52 -7.31
CA ASN A 87 -0.65 3.07 -7.46
C ASN A 87 0.25 2.27 -6.51
N ILE A 88 0.84 2.89 -5.49
CA ILE A 88 1.64 2.20 -4.48
C ILE A 88 0.76 1.96 -3.24
N VAL A 89 0.85 0.75 -2.70
CA VAL A 89 0.32 0.41 -1.38
C VAL A 89 1.49 0.19 -0.43
N GLY A 90 1.37 0.72 0.79
CA GLY A 90 2.34 0.54 1.86
C GLY A 90 1.68 -0.02 3.11
N VAL A 91 2.42 -0.86 3.83
CA VAL A 91 2.03 -1.43 5.13
C VAL A 91 3.17 -1.20 6.10
N ALA A 92 2.86 -0.69 7.28
CA ALA A 92 3.74 -0.66 8.44
C ALA A 92 3.22 -1.63 9.50
N LEU A 93 4.14 -2.27 10.23
CA LEU A 93 3.85 -3.20 11.32
C LEU A 93 4.85 -2.97 12.45
N THR A 94 4.40 -2.70 13.67
CA THR A 94 5.28 -2.46 14.82
C THR A 94 5.22 -3.59 15.83
N THR A 95 6.39 -3.98 16.38
CA THR A 95 6.47 -5.01 17.43
C THR A 95 5.91 -4.54 18.77
N GLU A 96 5.89 -3.22 19.01
CA GLU A 96 5.46 -2.60 20.26
C GLU A 96 4.75 -1.27 19.99
N GLY A 97 3.73 -0.95 20.81
CA GLY A 97 2.99 0.30 20.72
C GLY A 97 2.10 0.41 19.47
N GLN A 98 1.91 1.64 19.00
CA GLN A 98 1.10 1.93 17.82
C GLN A 98 1.96 2.50 16.69
N CYS A 99 1.58 2.23 15.45
CA CYS A 99 2.19 2.83 14.27
C CYS A 99 1.17 3.54 13.38
N GLY A 100 1.68 4.55 12.67
CA GLY A 100 1.01 5.28 11.61
C GLY A 100 1.93 5.32 10.39
N LEU A 101 1.37 5.08 9.22
CA LEU A 101 2.06 5.19 7.95
C LEU A 101 1.38 6.27 7.12
N ASP A 102 2.17 7.22 6.65
CA ASP A 102 1.76 8.19 5.65
C ASP A 102 2.68 8.09 4.43
N MET A 103 2.11 8.24 3.24
CA MET A 103 2.86 8.14 1.99
C MET A 103 2.39 9.22 1.02
N GLU A 104 3.34 9.98 0.51
CA GLU A 104 3.10 11.00 -0.50
C GLU A 104 3.83 10.66 -1.81
N LEU A 105 3.17 10.86 -2.94
CA LEU A 105 3.78 10.71 -4.25
C LEU A 105 4.33 12.06 -4.73
N LEU A 106 5.64 12.25 -4.64
CA LEU A 106 6.29 13.42 -5.21
C LEU A 106 6.29 13.34 -6.75
N ARG A 107 5.52 14.21 -7.40
CA ARG A 107 5.60 14.42 -8.85
C ARG A 107 6.71 15.41 -9.15
N VAL A 108 7.85 14.93 -9.65
CA VAL A 108 8.83 15.82 -10.27
C VAL A 108 8.28 16.23 -11.63
N LEU A 109 7.78 17.46 -11.75
CA LEU A 109 7.53 18.09 -13.04
C LEU A 109 8.89 18.27 -13.72
N ARG A 110 9.26 17.39 -14.65
CA ARG A 110 10.37 17.66 -15.57
C ARG A 110 9.94 18.78 -16.52
N ASN A 111 10.03 20.02 -16.05
CA ASN A 111 9.98 21.20 -16.91
C ASN A 111 11.25 22.01 -16.72
N THR A 112 12.37 21.47 -17.21
CA THR A 112 13.51 22.29 -17.62
C THR A 112 13.33 22.58 -19.11
N PRO A 113 12.98 23.81 -19.52
CA PRO A 113 13.18 24.22 -20.90
C PRO A 113 14.68 24.04 -21.19
N GLN A 114 15.01 23.25 -22.21
CA GLN A 114 16.36 23.27 -22.78
C GLN A 114 16.65 24.70 -23.25
N ALA A 115 17.44 25.43 -22.48
CA ALA A 115 18.18 26.57 -23.00
C ALA A 115 19.32 26.03 -23.86
N THR A 116 19.06 25.83 -25.15
CA THR A 116 20.06 25.88 -26.23
C THR A 116 19.26 26.25 -27.49
N MET A 117 18.96 27.52 -27.75
CA MET A 117 19.91 28.52 -28.23
C MET A 117 20.89 27.95 -29.28
N MET A 118 20.39 27.21 -30.27
CA MET A 118 21.18 26.86 -31.47
C MET A 118 20.34 26.47 -32.72
N GLU A 119 19.15 27.05 -32.90
CA GLU A 119 18.39 26.97 -34.17
C GLU A 119 17.92 28.37 -34.64
N LYS A 120 18.74 29.39 -34.35
CA LYS A 120 18.66 30.70 -35.01
C LYS A 120 20.02 31.09 -35.60
N LEU A 121 20.68 30.12 -36.23
CA LEU A 121 21.59 30.46 -37.32
C LEU A 121 20.74 30.68 -38.59
N SER A 122 21.02 31.76 -39.31
CA SER A 122 21.08 31.75 -40.77
C SER A 122 19.85 32.10 -41.64
N ILE A 123 18.77 32.71 -41.14
CA ILE A 123 17.76 33.31 -42.05
C ILE A 123 17.26 34.67 -41.53
N TYR A 124 18.07 35.71 -41.74
CA TYR A 124 17.56 37.01 -42.16
C TYR A 124 18.43 37.45 -43.34
N GLN A 125 17.87 37.23 -44.53
CA GLN A 125 18.14 38.06 -45.70
C GLN A 125 17.56 39.45 -45.46
#